data_AF-A0A2G2IYF2-F1
#
_entry.id   AF-A0A2G2IYF2-F1
#
_cell.length_a   1.000
_cell.length_b   1.000
_cell.length_c   1.000
_cell.angle_alpha   90.00
_cell.angle_beta   90.00
_cell.angle_gamma   90.00
#
_symmetry.space_group_name_H-M   'P 1'
#
loop_
_entity.id
_entity.type
_entity.pdbx_description
1 polymer ?
#
loop_
_entity_poly.entity_id
_entity_poly.type
_entity_poly.pdbx_seq_one_letter_code
_entity_poly.pdbx_strand_id
1 'polypeptide(L)' 'MKIIHAAALTGVTFLASATSAFAHTGEHSASFFANIGHWLSSPSHALFSVIGGAIAAYILVKIFKSKNA' A
#
# COMPACT_ATOMS: atom_id res chain seq x y z
N MET A 1 -28.72 32.01 -24.78
CA MET A 1 -28.40 31.60 -23.40
C MET A 1 -29.36 30.57 -22.76
N LYS A 2 -30.57 30.34 -23.27
CA LYS A 2 -31.54 29.40 -22.67
C LYS A 2 -31.14 27.90 -22.81
N ILE A 3 -30.36 27.55 -23.83
CA ILE A 3 -29.97 26.17 -24.14
C ILE A 3 -28.85 25.68 -23.19
N ILE A 4 -28.01 26.59 -22.70
CA ILE A 4 -26.89 26.28 -21.79
C ILE A 4 -27.41 25.89 -20.40
N HIS A 5 -28.51 26.52 -19.95
CA HIS A 5 -29.14 26.21 -18.68
C HIS A 5 -29.83 24.83 -18.69
N ALA A 6 -30.41 24.43 -19.82
CA ALA A 6 -31.00 23.10 -19.97
C ALA A 6 -29.94 21.99 -19.91
N ALA A 7 -28.78 22.20 -20.56
CA ALA A 7 -27.66 21.26 -20.52
C ALA A 7 -27.05 21.10 -19.11
N ALA A 8 -27.01 22.18 -18.33
CA ALA A 8 -26.55 22.12 -16.93
C ALA A 8 -27.52 21.30 -16.05
N LEU A 9 -28.84 21.43 -16.26
CA LEU A 9 -29.83 20.73 -15.45
C LEU A 9 -29.90 19.22 -15.76
N THR A 10 -29.75 18.82 -17.03
CA THR A 10 -29.67 17.40 -17.43
C THR A 10 -28.34 16.76 -17.04
N GLY A 11 -27.23 17.51 -17.07
CA GLY A 11 -25.93 17.02 -16.60
C GLY A 11 -25.91 16.69 -15.11
N VAL A 12 -26.58 17.50 -14.28
CA VAL A 12 -26.65 17.28 -12.82
C VAL A 12 -27.52 16.07 -12.48
N THR A 13 -28.60 15.81 -13.22
CA THR A 13 -29.45 14.62 -13.01
C THR A 13 -28.76 13.34 -13.48
N PHE A 14 -27.98 13.38 -14.55
CA PHE A 14 -27.16 12.23 -14.98
C PHE A 14 -26.03 11.94 -13.98
N LEU A 15 -25.35 12.97 -13.47
CA LEU A 15 -24.30 12.81 -12.45
C LEU A 15 -24.87 12.36 -11.09
N ALA A 16 -26.10 12.77 -10.74
CA ALA A 16 -26.81 12.28 -9.56
C ALA A 16 -27.33 10.83 -9.73
N SER A 17 -27.52 10.37 -10.97
CA SER A 17 -27.81 8.96 -11.29
C SER A 17 -26.57 8.08 -11.38
N ALA A 18 -25.37 8.65 -11.19
CA ALA A 18 -24.19 7.87 -10.84
C ALA A 18 -24.42 7.29 -9.44
N THR A 19 -25.18 6.19 -9.41
CA THR A 19 -25.22 5.24 -8.31
C THR A 19 -23.80 5.10 -7.79
N SER A 20 -23.63 5.08 -6.46
CA SER A 20 -22.33 4.79 -5.85
C SER A 20 -21.73 3.62 -6.61
N ALA A 21 -20.66 3.87 -7.37
CA ALA A 21 -19.91 2.80 -7.99
C ALA A 21 -19.67 1.82 -6.86
N PHE A 22 -20.23 0.60 -6.99
CA PHE A 22 -20.09 -0.47 -6.01
C PHE A 22 -18.60 -0.71 -5.89
N ALA A 23 -17.96 0.05 -5.00
CA ALA A 23 -16.55 0.01 -4.72
C ALA A 23 -16.37 -1.22 -3.84
N HIS A 24 -16.56 -2.38 -4.48
CA HIS A 24 -16.15 -3.70 -4.08
C HIS A 24 -16.37 -3.92 -2.58
N THR A 25 -17.56 -4.38 -2.18
CA THR A 25 -17.80 -4.89 -0.82
C THR A 25 -16.99 -6.18 -0.63
N GLY A 26 -15.69 -6.04 -0.41
CA GLY A 26 -14.74 -7.11 -0.21
C GLY A 26 -13.67 -6.63 0.78
N GLU A 27 -13.18 -7.55 1.60
CA GLU A 27 -12.11 -7.31 2.56
C GLU A 27 -10.85 -6.84 1.80
N HIS A 28 -10.49 -5.57 1.97
CA HIS A 28 -9.29 -4.98 1.35
C HIS A 28 -8.03 -5.17 2.20
N SER A 29 -8.14 -5.88 3.32
CA SER A 29 -6.98 -6.26 4.12
C SER A 29 -6.47 -7.63 3.70
N ALA A 30 -5.18 -7.71 3.34
CA ALA A 30 -4.53 -9.01 3.28
C ALA A 30 -4.48 -9.57 4.70
N SER A 31 -4.94 -10.82 4.86
CA SER A 31 -4.88 -11.49 6.16
C SER A 31 -3.43 -11.54 6.67
N PHE A 32 -3.26 -11.57 7.99
CA PHE A 32 -1.94 -11.63 8.60
C PHE A 32 -1.06 -12.75 8.00
N PHE A 33 -1.65 -13.94 7.79
CA PHE A 33 -0.96 -15.07 7.16
C PHE A 33 -0.65 -14.85 5.68
N ALA A 34 -1.51 -14.14 4.93
CA ALA A 34 -1.21 -13.78 3.55
C ALA A 34 -0.01 -12.83 3.45
N ASN A 35 0.12 -11.89 4.40
CA ASN A 35 1.29 -11.00 4.47
C ASN A 35 2.58 -11.75 4.83
N ILE A 36 2.51 -12.68 5.79
CA ILE A 36 3.66 -13.55 6.10
C ILE A 36 4.06 -14.35 4.86
N GLY A 37 3.09 -14.97 4.17
CA GLY A 37 3.34 -15.70 2.93
C GLY A 37 4.01 -14.82 1.88
N HIS A 38 3.49 -13.61 1.67
CA HIS A 38 4.06 -12.64 0.73
C HIS A 38 5.51 -12.29 1.06
N TRP A 39 5.85 -12.01 2.32
CA TRP A 39 7.22 -11.70 2.73
C TRP A 39 8.17 -12.86 2.55
N LEU A 40 7.71 -14.10 2.81
CA LEU A 40 8.53 -15.31 2.65
C LEU A 40 8.69 -15.74 1.19
N SER A 41 7.72 -15.47 0.33
CA SER A 41 7.75 -15.87 -1.08
C SER A 41 8.33 -14.81 -2.01
N SER A 42 8.44 -13.55 -1.57
CA SER A 42 8.90 -12.44 -2.39
C SER A 42 10.44 -12.41 -2.49
N PRO A 43 11.03 -12.58 -3.70
CA PRO A 43 12.48 -12.56 -3.88
C PRO A 43 13.13 -11.25 -3.42
N SER A 44 12.43 -10.13 -3.56
CA SER A 44 12.93 -8.82 -3.11
C SER A 44 12.95 -8.70 -1.58
N HIS A 45 11.92 -9.19 -0.88
CA HIS A 45 11.91 -9.19 0.60
C HIS A 45 13.02 -10.06 1.18
N ALA A 46 13.28 -11.22 0.58
CA ALA A 46 14.40 -12.09 0.97
C ALA A 46 15.74 -11.36 0.78
N LEU A 47 15.96 -10.73 -0.37
CA LEU A 47 17.17 -9.98 -0.67
C LEU A 47 17.40 -8.83 0.34
N PHE A 48 16.37 -8.02 0.59
CA PHE A 48 16.47 -6.89 1.53
C PHE A 48 16.65 -7.36 2.98
N SER A 49 16.07 -8.50 3.35
CA SER A 49 16.27 -9.10 4.68
C SER A 49 17.73 -9.50 4.90
N VAL A 50 18.39 -10.09 3.90
CA VAL A 50 19.81 -10.46 3.98
C VAL A 50 20.69 -9.21 4.07
N ILE A 51 20.48 -8.23 3.20
CA ILE A 51 21.27 -6.98 3.19
C ILE A 51 21.09 -6.22 4.51
N GLY A 52 19.84 -6.03 4.94
CA GLY A 52 19.51 -5.35 6.19
C GLY A 52 20.10 -6.08 7.40
N GLY A 53 20.02 -7.41 7.43
CA GLY A 53 20.63 -8.24 8.47
C GLY A 53 22.15 -8.10 8.54
N ALA A 54 22.82 -8.08 7.39
CA ALA A 54 24.27 -7.88 7.34
C ALA A 54 24.69 -6.49 7.86
N ILE A 55 23.97 -5.44 7.49
CA ILE A 55 24.21 -4.08 7.99
C ILE A 55 23.98 -3.99 9.49
N ALA A 56 22.87 -4.54 9.99
CA ALA A 56 22.55 -4.55 11.41
C ALA A 56 23.62 -5.31 12.22
N ALA A 57 24.03 -6.49 11.75
CA ALA A 57 25.11 -7.26 12.37
C ALA A 57 26.42 -6.46 12.42
N TYR A 58 26.80 -5.80 11.33
CA TYR A 58 27.99 -4.95 11.28
C TYR A 58 27.93 -3.81 12.31
N ILE A 59 26.79 -3.10 12.38
CA ILE A 59 26.59 -2.01 13.35
C ILE A 59 26.72 -2.55 14.77
N LEU A 60 26.06 -3.66 15.10
CA LEU A 60 26.13 -4.28 16.42
C LEU A 60 27.56 -4.65 16.79
N VAL A 61 28.27 -5.36 15.91
CA VAL A 61 29.68 -5.74 16.13
C VAL A 61 30.54 -4.51 16.38
N LYS A 62 30.34 -3.42 15.61
CA LYS A 62 31.09 -2.18 15.79
C LYS A 62 30.81 -1.53 17.15
N ILE A 63 29.54 -1.45 17.56
CA ILE A 63 29.16 -0.91 18.87
C ILE A 63 29.77 -1.74 20.00
N PHE A 64 29.70 -3.07 19.92
CA PHE A 64 30.25 -3.95 20.95
C PHE A 64 31.77 -3.87 21.03
N LYS A 65 32.49 -3.82 19.89
CA LYS A 65 33.94 -3.62 19.90
C LYS A 65 34.33 -2.26 20.47
N SER A 66 33.57 -1.20 20.19
CA SER A 66 33.82 0.13 20.75
C SER A 66 33.52 0.24 22.25
N LYS A 67 32.63 -0.59 22.79
CA LYS A 67 32.32 -0.64 24.22
C LYS A 67 33.33 -1.46 25.03
N ASN A 68 33.99 -2.42 24.39
CA ASN A 68 34.92 -3.36 25.03
C ASN A 68 36.40 -3.05 24.74
N ALA A 69 36.69 -1.92 24.07
CA ALA A 69 38.02 -1.36 23.87
C ALA A 69 38.19 -0.13 24.77
#